data_AF-A0A535AP00-F1
#
_entry.id   AF-A0A535AP00-F1
#
_cell.length_a   1.000
_cell.length_b   1.000
_cell.length_c   1.000
_cell.angle_alpha   90.00
_cell.angle_beta   90.00
_cell.angle_gamma   90.00
#
_symmetry.space_group_name_H-M   'P 1'
#
loop_
_entity.id
_entity.type
_entity.pdbx_description
1 polymer ?
#
loop_
_entity_poly.entity_id
_entity_poly.type
_entity_poly.pdbx_seq_one_letter_code
_entity_poly.pdbx_strand_id
1 'polypeptide(L)'
;GPIARADLPGLYRRVCGLLAGSEAAVAFCEVQRVNADAVTVDALARLQLVARRHGCQVRLRGASDELRELMGFMGLDAVLPD
;
A
#
# COMPACT_ATOMS: atom_id res chain seq x y z
N GLY A 1 -8.00 -9.51 -8.91
CA GLY A 1 -7.81 -10.77 -8.18
C GLY A 1 -7.14 -10.45 -6.85
N PRO A 2 -7.27 -11.32 -5.84
CA PRO A 2 -6.61 -11.11 -4.55
C PRO A 2 -5.09 -11.00 -4.73
N ILE A 3 -4.45 -10.14 -3.93
CA ILE A 3 -3.00 -10.03 -3.92
C ILE A 3 -2.47 -11.23 -3.13
N ALA A 4 -1.86 -12.20 -3.81
CA ALA A 4 -1.22 -13.30 -3.11
C ALA A 4 0.16 -12.86 -2.61
N ARG A 5 0.65 -13.49 -1.54
CA ARG A 5 1.99 -13.22 -0.99
C ARG A 5 3.10 -13.41 -2.03
N ALA A 6 2.89 -14.32 -2.98
CA ALA A 6 3.80 -14.59 -4.09
C ALA A 6 3.91 -13.42 -5.10
N ASP A 7 2.89 -12.55 -5.18
CA ASP A 7 2.86 -11.41 -6.09
C ASP A 7 3.65 -10.21 -5.55
N LEU A 8 3.89 -10.17 -4.24
CA LEU A 8 4.49 -9.04 -3.54
C LEU A 8 5.88 -8.66 -4.06
N PRO A 9 6.83 -9.58 -4.31
CA PRO A 9 8.14 -9.21 -4.82
C PRO A 9 8.07 -8.52 -6.20
N GLY A 10 7.18 -8.99 -7.08
CA GLY A 10 6.96 -8.40 -8.39
C GLY A 10 6.25 -7.05 -8.33
N LEU A 11 5.37 -6.87 -7.34
CA LEU A 11 4.72 -5.58 -7.06
C LEU A 11 5.72 -4.56 -6.53
N TYR A 12 6.56 -4.93 -5.55
CA TYR A 12 7.57 -4.02 -5.00
C TYR A 12 8.57 -3.57 -6.06
N ARG A 13 9.07 -4.49 -6.90
CA ARG A 13 10.02 -4.12 -7.97
C ARG A 13 9.42 -3.09 -8.93
N ARG A 14 8.15 -3.27 -9.32
CA ARG A 14 7.44 -2.33 -10.20
C ARG A 14 7.29 -0.97 -9.54
N VAL A 15 6.90 -0.93 -8.27
CA VAL A 15 6.75 0.34 -7.53
C VAL A 15 8.11 1.02 -7.36
N CYS A 16 9.17 0.30 -6.98
CA CYS A 16 10.51 0.88 -6.88
C CYS A 16 10.94 1.52 -8.19
N GLY A 17 10.69 0.85 -9.33
CA GLY A 17 10.99 1.40 -10.65
C GLY A 17 10.20 2.68 -10.95
N LEU A 18 8.90 2.70 -10.64
CA LEU A 18 8.05 3.87 -10.82
C LEU A 18 8.47 5.05 -9.94
N LEU A 19 8.82 4.79 -8.68
CA LEU A 19 9.25 5.81 -7.73
C LEU A 19 10.65 6.35 -8.04
N ALA A 20 11.58 5.50 -8.47
CA ALA A 20 12.93 5.92 -8.82
C ALA A 20 12.97 6.88 -10.03
N GLY A 21 11.97 6.81 -10.92
CA GLY A 21 11.84 7.70 -12.07
C GLY A 21 10.91 8.90 -11.85
N SER A 22 10.41 9.10 -10.63
CA SER A 22 9.39 10.10 -10.32
C SER A 22 9.84 11.03 -9.19
N GLU A 23 9.62 12.33 -9.35
CA GLU A 23 9.80 13.33 -8.27
C GLU A 23 8.52 13.53 -7.43
N ALA A 24 7.50 12.69 -7.64
CA ALA A 24 6.22 12.84 -6.95
C ALA A 24 6.36 12.52 -5.46
N ALA A 25 6.01 13.51 -4.61
CA ALA A 25 5.95 13.34 -3.17
C ALA A 25 4.81 12.41 -2.71
N VAL A 26 3.78 12.18 -3.54
CA VAL A 26 2.61 11.37 -3.22
C VAL A 26 2.23 10.44 -4.37
N ALA A 27 1.97 9.17 -4.05
CA ALA A 27 1.42 8.17 -4.95
C ALA A 27 0.07 7.66 -4.42
N PHE A 28 -0.97 7.68 -5.26
CA PHE A 28 -2.28 7.13 -4.88
C PHE A 28 -2.36 5.64 -5.20
N CYS A 29 -2.81 4.84 -4.24
CA CYS A 29 -3.02 3.41 -4.38
C CYS A 29 -4.51 3.09 -4.34
N GLU A 30 -5.06 2.70 -5.49
CA GLU A 30 -6.46 2.31 -5.60
C GLU A 30 -6.69 0.92 -4.97
N VAL A 31 -7.50 0.89 -3.90
CA VAL A 31 -7.78 -0.30 -3.10
C VAL A 31 -9.27 -0.68 -3.08
N GLN A 32 -10.10 -0.04 -3.89
CA GLN A 32 -11.54 -0.32 -3.99
C GLN A 32 -11.94 -1.77 -4.34
N ARG A 33 -11.00 -2.58 -4.85
CA ARG A 33 -11.26 -3.98 -5.28
C ARG A 33 -10.33 -4.99 -4.61
N VAL A 34 -9.57 -4.60 -3.59
CA VAL A 34 -8.73 -5.54 -2.84
C VAL A 34 -9.52 -6.10 -1.65
N ASN A 35 -9.16 -7.31 -1.22
CA ASN A 35 -9.78 -7.91 -0.05
C ASN A 35 -9.25 -7.24 1.22
N ALA A 36 -10.11 -7.10 2.22
CA ALA A 36 -9.71 -6.69 3.56
C ALA A 36 -9.11 -7.88 4.33
N ASP A 37 -7.87 -8.25 3.99
CA ASP A 37 -7.13 -9.32 4.67
C ASP A 37 -5.73 -8.88 5.12
N ALA A 38 -5.15 -9.65 6.04
CA ALA A 38 -3.84 -9.33 6.62
C ALA A 38 -2.71 -9.37 5.57
N VAL A 39 -2.87 -10.14 4.50
CA VAL A 39 -1.90 -10.19 3.39
C VAL A 39 -1.90 -8.85 2.64
N THR A 40 -3.08 -8.30 2.36
CA THR A 40 -3.26 -7.01 1.73
C THR A 40 -2.71 -5.89 2.62
N VAL A 41 -2.98 -5.92 3.92
CA VAL A 41 -2.42 -4.93 4.86
C VAL A 41 -0.88 -5.00 4.95
N ASP A 42 -0.29 -6.19 5.06
CA ASP A 42 1.19 -6.39 5.02
C ASP A 42 1.76 -5.87 3.68
N ALA A 43 1.06 -6.10 2.57
CA ALA A 43 1.46 -5.60 1.26
C ALA A 43 1.51 -4.07 1.22
N LEU A 44 0.46 -3.40 1.67
CA LEU A 44 0.33 -1.94 1.69
C LEU A 44 1.34 -1.30 2.66
N ALA A 45 1.52 -1.87 3.86
CA ALA A 45 2.48 -1.35 4.83
C ALA A 45 3.92 -1.39 4.27
N ARG A 46 4.30 -2.49 3.62
CA ARG A 46 5.60 -2.61 2.95
C ARG A 46 5.73 -1.67 1.76
N LEU A 47 4.65 -1.48 0.99
CA LEU A 47 4.60 -0.52 -0.10
C LEU A 47 4.90 0.90 0.39
N GLN A 48 4.25 1.31 1.48
CA GLN A 48 4.45 2.61 2.12
C GLN A 48 5.87 2.77 2.68
N LEU A 49 6.47 1.70 3.22
CA LEU A 49 7.86 1.70 3.69
C LEU A 49 8.84 1.94 2.53
N VAL A 50 8.64 1.25 1.40
CA VAL A 50 9.44 1.45 0.18
C VAL A 50 9.28 2.88 -0.32
N ALA A 51 8.05 3.40 -0.38
CA ALA A 51 7.80 4.76 -0.84
C ALA A 51 8.55 5.80 0.01
N ARG A 52 8.51 5.67 1.34
CA ARG A 52 9.20 6.61 2.25
C ARG A 52 10.71 6.62 2.03
N ARG A 53 11.31 5.47 1.72
CA ARG A 53 12.75 5.39 1.40
C ARG A 53 13.12 6.15 0.14
N HIS A 54 12.16 6.39 -0.74
CA HIS A 54 12.30 7.18 -1.96
C HIS A 54 11.72 8.61 -1.82
N GLY A 55 11.46 9.08 -0.59
CA GLY A 55 10.91 10.43 -0.36
C GLY A 55 9.45 10.60 -0.79
N CYS A 56 8.72 9.50 -1.01
CA CYS A 56 7.34 9.48 -1.44
C CYS A 56 6.41 8.93 -0.35
N GLN A 57 5.16 9.36 -0.34
CA GLN A 57 4.12 8.84 0.52
C GLN A 57 3.04 8.14 -0.31
N VAL A 58 2.55 6.98 0.14
CA VAL A 58 1.42 6.32 -0.48
C VAL A 58 0.15 6.79 0.23
N ARG A 59 -0.88 7.13 -0.55
CA ARG A 59 -2.23 7.41 -0.03
C ARG A 59 -3.23 6.43 -0.59
N LEU A 60 -4.02 5.82 0.28
CA LEU A 60 -5.00 4.83 -0.14
C LEU A 60 -6.24 5.53 -0.69
N ARG A 61 -6.72 5.06 -1.84
CA ARG A 61 -7.93 5.57 -2.48
C ARG A 61 -8.97 4.47 -2.59
N GLY A 62 -10.15 4.78 -2.07
CA GLY A 62 -11.27 3.84 -2.07
C GLY A 62 -11.10 2.65 -1.12
N ALA A 63 -10.40 2.82 0.02
CA ALA A 63 -10.39 1.78 1.04
C ALA A 63 -11.82 1.47 1.49
N SER A 64 -12.16 0.18 1.60
CA SER A 64 -13.42 -0.23 2.22
C SER A 64 -13.35 -0.01 3.73
N ASP A 65 -14.50 0.10 4.38
CA ASP A 65 -14.55 0.28 5.83
C ASP A 65 -13.94 -0.93 6.56
N GLU A 66 -14.15 -2.14 6.04
CA GLU A 66 -13.52 -3.37 6.54
C GLU A 66 -11.99 -3.30 6.49
N LEU A 67 -11.43 -2.72 5.42
CA LEU A 67 -9.98 -2.55 5.30
C LEU A 67 -9.47 -1.50 6.29
N ARG A 68 -10.20 -0.39 6.49
CA ARG A 68 -9.85 0.63 7.50
C ARG A 68 -9.89 0.06 8.91
N GLU A 69 -10.95 -0.68 9.24
CA GLU A 69 -11.10 -1.34 10.54
C GLU A 69 -9.97 -2.34 10.78
N LEU A 70 -9.61 -3.14 9.77
CA LEU A 70 -8.49 -4.09 9.89
C LEU A 70 -7.15 -3.36 10.06
N MET A 71 -6.90 -2.28 9.33
CA MET A 71 -5.69 -1.47 9.52
C MET A 71 -5.63 -0.86 10.92
N GLY A 72 -6.75 -0.32 11.42
CA GLY A 72 -6.86 0.20 12.78
C GLY A 72 -6.63 -0.89 13.83
N PHE A 73 -7.24 -2.06 13.66
CA PHE A 73 -7.03 -3.24 14.51
C PHE A 73 -5.56 -3.68 14.55
N MET A 74 -4.85 -3.56 13.43
CA MET A 74 -3.42 -3.87 13.31
C MET A 74 -2.51 -2.71 13.75
N GLY A 75 -3.04 -1.54 14.12
CA GLY A 75 -2.28 -0.35 14.52
C GLY A 75 -1.52 0.33 13.37
N LEU A 76 -2.07 0.25 12.14
CA LEU A 76 -1.44 0.74 10.90
C LEU A 76 -2.16 1.92 10.24
N ASP A 77 -3.19 2.46 10.89
CA ASP A 77 -3.95 3.65 10.48
C ASP A 77 -3.06 4.90 10.28
N ALA A 78 -2.11 5.15 11.18
CA ALA A 78 -1.15 6.24 11.03
C ALA A 78 -0.03 5.96 10.01
N VAL A 79 0.13 4.70 9.61
CA VAL A 79 1.14 4.28 8.62
C VAL A 79 0.60 4.46 7.21
N LEU A 80 -0.68 4.12 6.99
CA LEU A 80 -1.36 4.11 5.71
C LEU A 80 -2.49 5.16 5.68
N PRO A 81 -2.18 6.42 5.35
CA PRO A 81 -3.20 7.45 5.28
C PRO A 81 -4.05 7.30 4.01
N ASP A 82 -5.33 7.67 4.15
CA ASP A 82 -6.25 7.89 3.03
C ASP A 82 -6.01 9.28 2.39
#